data_AF-A0A9N7UWM9-F1
#
_entry.id   AF-A0A9N7UWM9-F1
#
_cell.length_a   1.000
_cell.length_b   1.000
_cell.length_c   1.000
_cell.angle_alpha   90.00
_cell.angle_beta   90.00
_cell.angle_gamma   90.00
#
_symmetry.space_group_name_H-M   'P 1'
#
loop_
_entity.id
_entity.type
_entity.pdbx_description
1 polymer ?
#
loop_
_entity_poly.entity_id
_entity_poly.type
_entity_poly.pdbx_seq_one_letter_code
_entity_poly.pdbx_strand_id
1 'polypeptide(L)'
;MCVFPEQQQQQLRFSSKLRVDRHSVMDHTHESAVLRKLFVVGILVNVWMMRGLSAAESFTTGLPKKPCNESRLQWEVEVCGEGFKRDMAHIDPQHRCNLTHFISEYHLFTLCTETKASHVHCYWPNPLVEVYIIHIHKHFFSNCSMDHVEWVDPPENTLTALILVPVFLTMAMIALVVWCSKRSDNMA
;
A
#
# COMPACT_ATOMS: atom_id res chain seq x y z
N MET A 1 4.03 -34.01 -31.65
CA MET A 1 5.03 -33.62 -30.63
C MET A 1 4.45 -32.48 -29.83
N CYS A 2 4.04 -32.73 -28.58
CA CYS A 2 3.76 -31.65 -27.63
C CYS A 2 5.10 -31.28 -26.99
N VAL A 3 5.56 -30.05 -27.20
CA VAL A 3 6.85 -29.59 -26.66
C VAL A 3 6.68 -29.38 -25.16
N PHE A 4 7.16 -30.35 -24.37
CA PHE A 4 7.38 -30.17 -22.94
C PHE A 4 8.82 -29.69 -22.71
N PRO A 5 9.03 -28.51 -22.11
CA PRO A 5 10.37 -28.09 -21.72
C PRO A 5 10.88 -29.01 -20.58
N GLU A 6 12.13 -29.48 -20.71
CA GLU A 6 12.82 -30.52 -19.90
C GLU A 6 12.75 -30.37 -18.36
N GLN A 7 12.30 -29.24 -17.81
CA GLN A 7 12.39 -28.96 -16.37
C GLN A 7 11.43 -29.78 -15.49
N GLN A 8 10.33 -30.32 -16.03
CA GLN A 8 9.31 -31.01 -15.20
C GLN A 8 9.57 -32.51 -14.99
N GLN A 9 10.49 -33.12 -15.73
CA GLN A 9 10.78 -34.56 -15.69
C GLN A 9 11.55 -34.98 -14.42
N GLN A 10 12.23 -34.03 -13.77
CA GLN A 10 12.96 -34.26 -12.52
C GLN A 10 12.01 -34.43 -11.31
N GLN A 11 10.86 -33.76 -11.31
CA GLN A 11 9.90 -33.74 -10.19
C GLN A 11 9.11 -35.05 -10.04
N LEU A 12 8.66 -35.65 -11.14
CA LEU A 12 7.85 -36.88 -11.11
C LEU A 12 8.67 -38.13 -10.70
N ARG A 13 9.98 -38.16 -11.01
CA ARG A 13 10.88 -39.25 -10.60
C ARG A 13 11.16 -39.24 -9.09
N PHE A 14 10.96 -38.10 -8.41
CA PHE A 14 11.17 -37.95 -6.97
C PHE A 14 10.01 -38.50 -6.14
N SER A 15 8.77 -38.38 -6.63
CA SER A 15 7.55 -38.76 -5.91
C SER A 15 7.36 -40.28 -5.76
N SER A 16 7.81 -41.07 -6.74
CA SER A 16 7.73 -42.54 -6.70
C SER A 16 8.69 -43.18 -5.69
N LYS A 17 9.80 -42.51 -5.37
CA LYS A 17 10.83 -43.02 -4.44
C LYS A 17 10.42 -42.89 -2.97
N LEU A 18 9.47 -42.01 -2.66
CA LEU A 18 9.00 -41.71 -1.30
C LEU A 18 7.95 -42.70 -0.74
N ARG A 19 7.50 -43.68 -1.53
CA ARG A 19 6.42 -44.61 -1.13
C ARG A 19 6.89 -45.90 -0.45
N VAL A 20 8.19 -46.23 -0.50
CA VAL A 20 8.70 -47.56 -0.07
C VAL A 20 9.08 -47.64 1.42
N ASP A 21 9.32 -46.52 2.12
CA ASP A 21 9.80 -46.50 3.51
C ASP A 21 8.69 -46.28 4.55
N ARG A 22 7.57 -47.02 4.48
CA ARG A 22 6.50 -46.90 5.49
C ARG A 22 6.11 -48.26 6.08
N HIS A 23 7.00 -48.86 6.87
CA HIS A 23 6.61 -49.83 7.90
C HIS A 23 7.70 -50.06 8.98
N SER A 24 7.65 -49.33 10.10
CA SER A 24 7.94 -49.85 11.48
C SER A 24 8.01 -48.73 12.53
N VAL A 25 7.04 -48.75 13.44
CA VAL A 25 7.14 -48.58 14.91
C VAL A 25 8.34 -47.80 15.47
N MET A 26 8.15 -46.56 15.94
CA MET A 26 8.56 -46.02 17.25
C MET A 26 8.24 -44.50 17.34
N ASP A 27 7.90 -44.02 18.54
CA ASP A 27 8.11 -42.64 19.02
C ASP A 27 6.93 -41.63 19.03
N HIS A 28 5.95 -41.89 19.91
CA HIS A 28 4.94 -40.90 20.36
C HIS A 28 5.54 -39.64 21.02
N THR A 29 6.82 -39.68 21.42
CA THR A 29 7.55 -38.57 22.06
C THR A 29 8.05 -37.56 21.03
N HIS A 30 8.41 -38.02 19.82
CA HIS A 30 8.94 -37.18 18.74
C HIS A 30 7.87 -36.27 18.12
N GLU A 31 6.62 -36.73 17.98
CA GLU A 31 5.54 -35.92 17.38
C GLU A 31 5.22 -34.68 18.23
N SER A 32 5.15 -34.83 19.55
CA SER A 32 4.95 -33.71 20.49
C SER A 32 6.11 -32.71 20.50
N ALA A 33 7.35 -33.20 20.32
CA ALA A 33 8.54 -32.38 20.24
C ALA A 33 8.60 -31.59 18.92
N VAL A 34 8.20 -32.20 17.80
CA VAL A 34 8.10 -31.54 16.50
C VAL A 34 7.01 -30.47 16.52
N LEU A 35 5.83 -30.78 17.07
CA LEU A 35 4.73 -29.82 17.20
C LEU A 35 5.13 -28.61 18.07
N ARG A 36 5.80 -28.87 19.19
CA ARG A 36 6.34 -27.83 20.08
C ARG A 36 7.41 -26.99 19.39
N LYS A 37 8.29 -27.60 18.59
CA LYS A 37 9.29 -26.88 17.78
C LYS A 37 8.63 -26.01 16.70
N LEU A 38 7.61 -26.52 16.01
CA LEU A 38 6.86 -25.76 15.01
C LEU A 38 6.12 -24.59 15.64
N PHE A 39 5.54 -24.76 16.83
CA PHE A 39 4.88 -23.69 17.56
C PHE A 39 5.87 -22.61 18.03
N VAL A 40 7.05 -23.02 18.54
CA VAL A 40 8.11 -22.08 18.94
C VAL A 40 8.67 -21.34 17.71
N VAL A 41 8.93 -22.04 16.61
CA VAL A 41 9.36 -21.41 15.35
C VAL A 41 8.29 -20.43 14.88
N GLY A 42 7.01 -20.84 14.88
CA GLY A 42 5.88 -19.97 14.56
C GLY A 42 5.83 -18.71 15.41
N ILE A 43 5.95 -18.82 16.73
CA ILE A 43 6.02 -17.66 17.63
C ILE A 43 7.23 -16.79 17.30
N LEU A 44 8.41 -17.36 17.07
CA LEU A 44 9.61 -16.61 16.73
C LEU A 44 9.47 -15.85 15.41
N VAL A 45 8.88 -16.47 14.38
CA VAL A 45 8.65 -15.81 13.09
C VAL A 45 7.62 -14.68 13.24
N ASN A 46 6.55 -14.90 14.01
CA ASN A 46 5.54 -13.87 14.29
C ASN A 46 6.13 -12.70 15.10
N VAL A 47 6.93 -12.96 16.13
CA VAL A 47 7.62 -11.92 16.90
C VAL A 47 8.62 -11.15 16.03
N TRP A 48 9.33 -11.82 15.13
CA TRP A 48 10.22 -11.17 14.18
C TRP A 48 9.44 -10.31 13.17
N MET A 49 8.34 -10.80 12.60
CA MET A 49 7.48 -10.00 11.72
C MET A 49 6.92 -8.77 12.43
N MET A 50 6.45 -8.90 13.68
CA MET A 50 5.89 -7.79 14.45
C MET A 50 6.95 -6.76 14.87
N ARG A 51 8.24 -7.12 14.93
CA ARG A 51 9.34 -6.15 15.09
C ARG A 51 9.52 -5.22 13.88
N GLY A 52 9.01 -5.61 12.71
CA GLY A 52 9.02 -4.79 11.49
C GLY A 52 7.83 -3.83 11.34
N LEU A 53 6.76 -3.99 12.15
CA LEU A 53 5.57 -3.12 12.09
C LEU A 53 5.63 -1.91 13.04
N SER A 54 6.74 -1.70 13.75
CA SER A 54 6.93 -0.46 14.52
C SER A 54 7.37 0.67 13.60
N ALA A 55 6.44 1.21 12.80
CA ALA A 55 6.50 2.59 12.35
C ALA A 55 6.17 3.50 13.54
N ALA A 56 7.06 3.53 14.53
CA ALA A 56 7.19 4.70 15.38
C ALA A 56 8.15 5.62 14.63
N GLU A 57 7.60 6.53 13.81
CA GLU A 57 8.33 7.72 13.39
C GLU A 57 8.59 8.57 14.64
N SER A 58 9.63 8.22 15.38
CA SER A 58 10.21 9.07 16.40
C SER A 58 11.08 10.12 15.72
N PHE A 59 10.48 10.99 14.90
CA PHE A 59 11.10 12.26 14.56
C PHE A 59 10.96 13.21 15.75
N THR A 60 11.69 12.94 16.84
CA THR A 60 12.07 13.98 17.80
C THR A 60 13.31 13.58 18.57
N THR A 61 14.44 13.50 17.87
CA THR A 61 15.74 13.68 18.51
C THR A 61 15.79 15.10 19.07
N GLY A 62 15.57 15.25 20.37
CA GLY A 62 16.37 16.09 21.28
C GLY A 62 16.69 17.54 20.94
N LEU A 63 15.97 18.21 20.03
CA LEU A 63 16.15 19.64 19.84
C LEU A 63 15.35 20.37 20.95
N PRO A 64 15.94 21.29 21.72
CA PRO A 64 15.16 22.16 22.59
C PRO A 64 14.24 23.01 21.71
N LYS A 65 13.03 22.50 21.47
CA LYS A 65 11.98 23.23 20.75
C LYS A 65 11.61 24.38 21.67
N LYS A 66 11.97 25.60 21.26
CA LYS A 66 11.34 26.79 21.83
C LYS A 66 9.83 26.58 21.75
N PRO A 67 9.06 26.98 22.79
CA PRO A 67 7.62 26.83 22.75
C PRO A 67 7.09 27.56 21.51
N CYS A 68 6.32 26.83 20.70
CA CYS A 68 5.62 27.39 19.55
C CYS A 68 4.65 28.46 20.06
N ASN A 69 4.76 29.68 19.53
CA ASN A 69 3.82 30.74 19.83
C ASN A 69 2.68 30.68 18.80
N GLU A 70 1.57 30.04 19.18
CA GLU A 70 0.41 29.82 18.30
C GLU A 70 -0.22 31.13 17.82
N SER A 71 -0.29 32.16 18.67
CA SER A 71 -0.80 33.48 18.29
C SER A 71 0.10 34.13 17.23
N ARG A 72 1.42 33.95 17.34
CA ARG A 72 2.35 34.44 16.31
C ARG A 72 2.22 33.63 15.03
N LEU A 73 2.08 32.31 15.12
CA LEU A 73 1.87 31.45 13.96
C LEU A 73 0.61 31.87 13.18
N GLN A 74 -0.49 32.15 13.89
CA GLN A 74 -1.74 32.59 13.27
C GLN A 74 -1.54 33.81 12.38
N TRP A 75 -0.88 34.84 12.90
CA TRP A 75 -0.58 36.04 12.13
C TRP A 75 0.25 35.74 10.88
N GLU A 76 1.29 34.91 11.00
CA GLU A 76 2.14 34.58 9.86
C GLU A 76 1.38 33.78 8.78
N VAL A 77 0.46 32.89 9.19
CA VAL A 77 -0.41 32.14 8.28
C VAL A 77 -1.41 33.08 7.58
N GLU A 78 -2.01 34.03 8.31
CA GLU A 78 -2.88 35.05 7.74
C GLU A 78 -2.15 35.89 6.69
N VAL A 79 -0.90 36.30 6.94
CA VAL A 79 -0.07 37.01 5.96
C VAL A 79 0.16 36.18 4.69
N CYS A 80 0.50 34.89 4.82
CA CYS A 80 0.65 34.01 3.66
C CYS A 80 -0.68 33.87 2.89
N GLY A 81 -1.80 33.77 3.61
CA GLY A 81 -3.11 33.63 2.99
C GLY A 81 -3.62 34.91 2.31
N GLU A 82 -3.30 36.10 2.83
CA GLU A 82 -3.56 37.38 2.14
C GLU A 82 -2.75 37.51 0.84
N GLY A 83 -1.53 36.95 0.79
CA GLY A 83 -0.76 36.76 -0.44
C GLY A 83 -1.53 35.89 -1.42
N PHE A 84 -1.86 34.66 -0.99
CA PHE A 84 -2.60 33.69 -1.80
C PHE A 84 -3.93 34.23 -2.34
N LYS A 85 -4.71 34.96 -1.53
CA LYS A 85 -5.97 35.57 -1.96
C LYS A 85 -5.76 36.56 -3.11
N ARG A 86 -4.68 37.34 -3.07
CA ARG A 86 -4.33 38.29 -4.13
C ARG A 86 -3.93 37.55 -5.40
N ASP A 87 -3.15 36.49 -5.28
CA ASP A 87 -2.71 35.70 -6.43
C ASP A 87 -3.90 34.98 -7.09
N MET A 88 -4.76 34.37 -6.28
CA MET A 88 -6.02 33.76 -6.72
C MET A 88 -7.02 34.76 -7.34
N ALA A 89 -6.93 36.05 -7.02
CA ALA A 89 -7.79 37.06 -7.64
C ALA A 89 -7.46 37.28 -9.13
N HIS A 90 -6.26 36.93 -9.58
CA HIS A 90 -5.88 36.96 -10.99
C HIS A 90 -6.43 35.74 -11.78
N ILE A 91 -6.88 34.69 -11.08
CA ILE A 91 -7.46 33.50 -11.69
C ILE A 91 -8.96 33.70 -11.87
N ASP A 92 -9.41 33.57 -13.11
CA ASP A 92 -10.82 33.71 -13.48
C ASP A 92 -11.70 32.69 -12.69
N PRO A 93 -12.86 33.11 -12.14
CA PRO A 93 -13.75 32.25 -11.36
C PRO A 93 -14.09 30.92 -12.02
N GLN A 94 -14.22 30.88 -13.36
CA GLN A 94 -14.58 29.66 -14.09
C GLN A 94 -13.43 28.65 -14.15
N HIS A 95 -12.18 29.10 -14.03
CA HIS A 95 -10.98 28.27 -14.14
C HIS A 95 -10.43 27.84 -12.77
N ARG A 96 -10.98 28.34 -11.66
CA ARG A 96 -10.52 28.00 -10.30
C ARG A 96 -10.69 26.52 -9.96
N CYS A 97 -11.67 25.83 -10.53
CA CYS A 97 -11.87 24.40 -10.28
C CYS A 97 -10.88 23.51 -11.04
N ASN A 98 -10.08 24.06 -11.97
CA ASN A 98 -9.07 23.31 -12.68
C ASN A 98 -7.73 23.37 -11.94
N LEU A 99 -7.26 22.20 -11.49
CA LEU A 99 -6.00 22.04 -10.75
C LEU A 99 -4.81 22.73 -11.44
N THR A 100 -4.73 22.64 -12.77
CA THR A 100 -3.60 23.20 -13.55
C THR A 100 -3.45 24.70 -13.38
N HIS A 101 -4.54 25.43 -13.10
CA HIS A 101 -4.52 26.89 -13.02
C HIS A 101 -4.10 27.42 -11.65
N PHE A 102 -4.36 26.70 -10.55
CA PHE A 102 -4.08 27.19 -9.19
C PHE A 102 -2.98 26.43 -8.45
N ILE A 103 -2.51 25.29 -8.98
CA ILE A 103 -1.51 24.44 -8.30
C ILE A 103 -0.21 25.19 -7.98
N SER A 104 0.23 26.10 -8.85
CA SER A 104 1.43 26.92 -8.63
C SER A 104 1.24 27.88 -7.45
N GLU A 105 0.12 28.62 -7.42
CA GLU A 105 -0.19 29.56 -6.34
C GLU A 105 -0.40 28.83 -5.01
N TYR A 106 -1.02 27.65 -5.04
CA TYR A 106 -1.19 26.82 -3.87
C TYR A 106 0.14 26.31 -3.32
N HIS A 107 1.07 25.92 -4.20
CA HIS A 107 2.43 25.52 -3.81
C HIS A 107 3.19 26.67 -3.14
N LEU A 108 3.09 27.90 -3.67
CA LEU A 108 3.66 29.10 -3.05
C LEU A 108 3.07 29.37 -1.67
N PHE A 109 1.75 29.22 -1.53
CA PHE A 109 1.06 29.34 -0.25
C PHE A 109 1.53 28.30 0.76
N THR A 110 1.61 27.02 0.39
CA THR A 110 2.10 25.96 1.29
C THR A 110 3.55 26.22 1.72
N LEU A 111 4.43 26.58 0.78
CA LEU A 111 5.82 26.90 1.06
C LEU A 111 5.97 28.10 2.00
N CYS A 112 5.12 29.13 1.83
CA CYS A 112 5.05 30.27 2.74
C CYS A 112 4.69 29.81 4.16
N THR A 113 3.61 29.03 4.31
CA THR A 113 3.17 28.56 5.64
C THR A 113 4.20 27.64 6.32
N GLU A 114 4.88 26.78 5.56
CA GLU A 114 5.95 25.92 6.06
C GLU A 114 7.14 26.74 6.55
N THR A 115 7.60 27.70 5.73
CA THR A 115 8.71 28.60 6.07
C THR A 115 8.40 29.42 7.31
N LYS A 116 7.17 29.95 7.39
CA LYS A 116 6.70 30.73 8.54
C LYS A 116 6.59 29.89 9.80
N ALA A 117 6.04 28.69 9.72
CA ALA A 117 5.96 27.75 10.84
C ALA A 117 7.36 27.41 11.38
N SER A 118 8.31 27.10 10.48
CA SER A 118 9.71 26.85 10.83
C SER A 118 10.34 28.08 11.52
N HIS A 119 10.09 29.29 11.00
CA HIS A 119 10.61 30.55 11.56
C HIS A 119 10.10 30.83 12.98
N VAL A 120 8.83 30.50 13.28
CA VAL A 120 8.27 30.65 14.63
C VAL A 120 8.50 29.42 15.53
N HIS A 121 9.35 28.49 15.09
CA HIS A 121 9.66 27.23 15.79
C HIS A 121 8.44 26.33 16.04
N CYS A 122 7.43 26.43 15.17
CA CYS A 122 6.26 25.54 15.14
C CYS A 122 6.48 24.42 14.13
N TYR A 123 5.86 23.27 14.37
CA TYR A 123 5.86 22.18 13.39
C TYR A 123 4.87 22.49 12.26
N TRP A 124 5.15 21.96 11.07
CA TRP A 124 4.24 22.00 9.94
C TRP A 124 3.94 20.56 9.50
N PRO A 125 2.68 20.18 9.25
CA PRO A 125 1.46 20.97 9.41
C PRO A 125 1.05 21.11 10.89
N ASN A 126 0.47 22.24 11.28
CA ASN A 126 -0.09 22.50 12.63
C ASN A 126 -1.63 22.58 12.54
N PRO A 127 -2.41 22.15 13.56
CA PRO A 127 -3.88 22.26 13.55
C PRO A 127 -4.41 23.65 13.21
N LEU A 128 -3.71 24.72 13.62
CA LEU A 128 -4.06 26.08 13.26
C LEU A 128 -3.95 26.33 11.75
N VAL A 129 -2.85 25.85 11.15
CA VAL A 129 -2.60 25.94 9.70
C VAL A 129 -3.62 25.09 8.96
N GLU A 130 -3.92 23.88 9.43
CA GLU A 130 -4.89 22.97 8.83
C GLU A 130 -6.29 23.59 8.76
N VAL A 131 -6.78 24.17 9.87
CA VAL A 131 -8.06 24.88 9.90
C VAL A 131 -8.07 26.06 8.91
N TYR A 132 -6.97 26.80 8.81
CA TYR A 132 -6.85 27.90 7.86
C TYR A 132 -6.90 27.42 6.41
N ILE A 133 -6.17 26.34 6.09
CA ILE A 133 -6.16 25.71 4.76
C ILE A 133 -7.59 25.26 4.40
N ILE A 134 -8.29 24.59 5.30
CA ILE A 134 -9.69 24.15 5.09
C ILE A 134 -10.61 25.35 4.81
N HIS A 135 -10.45 26.46 5.53
CA HIS A 135 -11.22 27.67 5.30
C HIS A 135 -10.95 28.25 3.90
N ILE A 136 -9.68 28.37 3.50
CA ILE A 136 -9.30 28.79 2.15
C ILE A 136 -9.95 27.88 1.10
N HIS A 137 -9.91 26.57 1.30
CA HIS A 137 -10.53 25.60 0.39
C HIS A 137 -12.03 25.83 0.24
N LYS A 138 -12.74 25.98 1.36
CA LYS A 138 -14.18 26.26 1.34
C LYS A 138 -14.49 27.61 0.70
N HIS A 139 -13.64 28.62 0.88
CA HIS A 139 -13.87 29.95 0.32
C HIS A 139 -13.75 29.95 -1.22
N PHE A 140 -12.72 29.33 -1.77
CA PHE A 140 -12.46 29.38 -3.22
C PHE A 140 -13.09 28.23 -4.01
N PHE A 141 -13.27 27.05 -3.41
CA PHE A 141 -13.68 25.83 -4.12
C PHE A 141 -15.04 25.27 -3.67
N SER A 142 -15.83 26.00 -2.88
CA SER A 142 -17.15 25.54 -2.40
C SER A 142 -18.15 25.19 -3.52
N ASN A 143 -18.00 25.78 -4.70
CA ASN A 143 -18.87 25.55 -5.85
C ASN A 143 -18.23 24.63 -6.92
N CYS A 144 -17.09 24.02 -6.62
CA CYS A 144 -16.47 23.07 -7.53
C CYS A 144 -17.08 21.68 -7.33
N SER A 145 -17.63 21.11 -8.41
CA SER A 145 -17.95 19.69 -8.44
C SER A 145 -16.66 18.91 -8.60
N MET A 146 -16.32 18.04 -7.64
CA MET A 146 -15.28 17.05 -7.88
C MET A 146 -15.87 16.02 -8.86
N ASP A 147 -15.38 16.02 -10.09
CA ASP A 147 -15.44 14.82 -10.93
C ASP A 147 -14.55 13.78 -10.25
N HIS A 148 -15.12 13.09 -9.27
CA HIS A 148 -14.52 11.89 -8.75
C HIS A 148 -14.50 10.90 -9.91
N VAL A 149 -13.31 10.68 -10.47
CA VAL A 149 -13.05 9.40 -11.12
C VAL A 149 -13.20 8.37 -10.01
N GLU A 150 -14.37 7.76 -9.95
CA GLU A 150 -14.68 6.68 -9.03
C GLU A 150 -13.72 5.53 -9.39
N TRP A 151 -12.59 5.47 -8.69
CA TRP A 151 -11.74 4.28 -8.64
C TRP A 151 -12.46 3.23 -7.80
N VAL A 152 -13.58 2.76 -8.32
CA VAL A 152 -14.42 1.75 -7.69
C VAL A 152 -13.90 0.40 -8.16
N ASP A 153 -13.66 -0.47 -7.19
CA ASP A 153 -13.39 -1.86 -7.48
C ASP A 153 -14.53 -2.43 -8.34
N PRO A 154 -14.23 -3.21 -9.39
CA PRO A 154 -15.26 -3.80 -10.22
C PRO A 154 -16.22 -4.61 -9.35
N PRO A 155 -17.52 -4.67 -9.69
CA PRO A 155 -18.52 -5.37 -8.88
C PRO A 155 -18.08 -6.80 -8.56
N GLU A 156 -18.40 -7.28 -7.35
CA GLU A 156 -17.96 -8.57 -6.78
C GLU A 156 -18.08 -9.76 -7.75
N ASN A 157 -19.13 -9.79 -8.57
CA ASN A 157 -19.36 -10.83 -9.58
C ASN A 157 -18.28 -10.82 -10.68
N THR A 158 -17.89 -9.64 -11.16
CA THR A 158 -16.85 -9.46 -12.17
C THR A 158 -15.48 -9.77 -11.59
N LEU A 159 -15.21 -9.30 -10.37
CA LEU A 159 -13.96 -9.63 -9.65
C LEU A 159 -13.82 -11.15 -9.47
N THR A 160 -14.89 -11.82 -9.03
CA THR A 160 -14.91 -13.27 -8.84
C THR A 160 -14.68 -14.02 -10.16
N ALA A 161 -15.33 -13.60 -11.25
CA ALA A 161 -15.12 -14.19 -12.56
C ALA A 161 -13.66 -14.04 -13.04
N LEU A 162 -13.05 -12.86 -12.83
CA LEU A 162 -11.66 -12.59 -13.18
C LEU A 162 -10.66 -13.46 -12.38
N ILE A 163 -11.02 -13.90 -11.18
CA ILE A 163 -10.21 -14.83 -10.37
C ILE A 163 -10.45 -16.29 -10.80
N LEU A 164 -11.70 -16.67 -11.04
CA LEU A 164 -12.06 -18.06 -11.35
C LEU A 164 -11.58 -18.50 -12.75
N VAL A 165 -11.69 -17.63 -13.76
CA VAL A 165 -11.27 -17.94 -15.14
C VAL A 165 -9.81 -18.41 -15.22
N PRO A 166 -8.79 -17.67 -14.73
CA PRO A 166 -7.40 -18.11 -14.79
C PRO A 166 -7.14 -19.39 -13.96
N VAL A 167 -7.86 -19.61 -12.86
CA VAL A 167 -7.76 -20.86 -12.08
C VAL A 167 -8.27 -22.04 -12.90
N PHE A 168 -9.43 -21.92 -13.54
CA PHE A 168 -9.97 -23.00 -14.39
C PHE A 168 -9.09 -23.27 -15.61
N LEU A 169 -8.56 -22.22 -16.25
CA LEU A 169 -7.66 -22.35 -17.39
C LEU A 169 -6.34 -23.06 -16.99
N THR A 170 -5.75 -22.70 -15.85
CA THR A 170 -4.53 -23.36 -15.37
C THR A 170 -4.79 -24.84 -15.04
N MET A 171 -5.90 -25.17 -14.38
CA MET A 171 -6.29 -26.56 -14.09
C MET A 171 -6.54 -27.37 -15.37
N ALA A 172 -7.20 -26.79 -16.37
CA ALA A 172 -7.43 -27.43 -17.66
C ALA A 172 -6.12 -27.67 -18.42
N MET A 173 -5.22 -26.69 -18.43
CA MET A 173 -3.89 -26.83 -19.06
C MET A 173 -3.08 -27.95 -18.40
N ILE A 174 -3.04 -28.02 -17.07
CA ILE A 174 -2.35 -29.11 -16.35
C ILE A 174 -2.97 -30.47 -16.68
N ALA A 175 -4.31 -30.57 -16.72
CA ALA A 175 -4.99 -31.82 -17.05
C ALA A 175 -4.68 -32.28 -18.49
N LEU A 176 -4.70 -31.35 -19.46
CA LEU A 176 -4.36 -31.63 -20.86
C LEU A 176 -2.91 -32.11 -21.00
N VAL A 177 -1.98 -31.46 -20.31
CA VAL A 177 -0.58 -31.86 -20.23
C VAL A 177 -0.44 -33.30 -19.72
N VAL A 178 -1.04 -33.61 -18.58
CA VAL A 178 -0.94 -34.93 -17.94
C VAL A 178 -1.57 -36.00 -18.83
N TRP A 179 -2.72 -35.68 -19.44
CA TRP A 179 -3.39 -36.56 -20.37
C TRP A 179 -2.53 -36.84 -21.63
N CYS A 180 -1.95 -35.80 -22.22
CA CYS A 180 -1.05 -35.93 -23.35
C CYS A 180 0.20 -36.77 -23.01
N SER A 181 0.83 -36.56 -21.85
CA SER A 181 1.97 -37.37 -21.41
C SER A 181 1.60 -38.83 -21.20
N LYS A 182 0.46 -39.12 -20.54
CA LYS A 182 -0.02 -40.49 -20.36
C LYS A 182 -0.32 -41.19 -21.70
N ARG A 183 -0.74 -40.42 -22.71
CA ARG A 183 -1.04 -40.93 -24.04
C ARG A 183 0.20 -41.01 -24.96
N SER A 184 1.32 -40.39 -24.63
CA SER A 184 2.59 -40.66 -25.32
C SER A 184 3.27 -41.90 -24.75
N ASP A 185 3.16 -42.13 -23.44
CA ASP A 185 3.79 -43.27 -22.75
C ASP A 185 3.16 -44.62 -23.10
N ASN A 186 1.88 -44.64 -23.52
CA ASN A 186 1.19 -45.86 -23.92
C ASN A 186 1.25 -46.15 -25.43
N MET A 187 1.92 -45.29 -26.20
CA MET A 187 2.18 -45.47 -27.64
C MET A 187 3.68 -45.63 -27.95
N ALA A 188 4.53 -45.70 -26.92
CA ALA A 188 5.94 -46.10 -26.99
C ALA A 188 6.10 -47.53 -26.44
#